data_AF-A0A2G9PYV9-F1
#
_entry.id   AF-A0A2G9PYV9-F1
#
_cell.length_a   1.000
_cell.length_b   1.000
_cell.length_c   1.000
_cell.angle_alpha   90.00
_cell.angle_beta   90.00
_cell.angle_gamma   90.00
#
_symmetry.space_group_name_H-M   'P 1'
#
loop_
_entity.id
_entity.type
_entity.pdbx_description
1 polymer ?
#
loop_
_entity_poly.entity_id
_entity_poly.type
_entity_poly.pdbx_seq_one_letter_code
_entity_poly.pdbx_strand_id
1 'polypeptide(L)'
;IILDLSKAGSTILVASSYIMTHIALSICSALLVGIIFFRFMRGTYSEIYSPFALIVGVLLSYVLAVMTGGNGFIAASLVGLFFGRVYIEKKTQLQEFSSVFAVFLEMFVYLLLGLTISMRVDLSFMLFSLIIYVAILFIRFIAVQLSLGGIYTLQEKLFMTVNTPKGISIAALALFLSFFSSDMVVIVDLSVMLILFSTIAHSFLMWSKEEIK
;
A
#
# COMPACT_ATOMS: atom_id res chain seq x y z
N ILE A 1 -33.23 -19.35 -7.54
CA ILE A 1 -33.22 -18.37 -6.42
C ILE A 1 -32.66 -19.00 -5.14
N ILE A 2 -33.31 -19.97 -4.48
CA ILE A 2 -32.77 -20.59 -3.25
C ILE A 2 -31.44 -21.34 -3.48
N LEU A 3 -31.29 -22.03 -4.63
CA LEU A 3 -30.03 -22.69 -5.01
C LEU A 3 -28.87 -21.74 -5.33
N ASP A 4 -29.15 -20.52 -5.81
CA ASP A 4 -28.11 -19.50 -6.07
C ASP A 4 -27.64 -18.84 -4.78
N LEU A 5 -28.55 -18.61 -3.82
CA LEU A 5 -28.21 -18.09 -2.50
C LEU A 5 -27.33 -19.06 -1.71
N SER A 6 -27.55 -20.38 -1.85
CA SER A 6 -26.69 -21.39 -1.22
C SER A 6 -25.28 -21.46 -1.85
N LYS A 7 -25.16 -21.27 -3.18
CA LYS A 7 -23.86 -21.22 -3.87
C LYS A 7 -23.11 -19.91 -3.62
N ALA A 8 -23.83 -18.80 -3.54
CA ALA A 8 -23.25 -17.50 -3.16
C ALA A 8 -22.75 -17.54 -1.72
N GLY A 9 -23.53 -18.12 -0.79
CA GLY A 9 -23.13 -18.30 0.61
C GLY A 9 -21.87 -19.16 0.76
N SER A 10 -21.77 -20.27 0.03
CA SER A 10 -20.57 -21.12 0.06
C SER A 10 -19.34 -20.46 -0.56
N THR A 11 -19.53 -19.66 -1.62
CA THR A 11 -18.42 -18.93 -2.28
C THR A 11 -17.88 -17.81 -1.38
N ILE A 12 -18.75 -17.09 -0.66
CA ILE A 12 -18.34 -16.06 0.30
C ILE A 12 -17.59 -16.69 1.49
N LEU A 13 -18.07 -17.83 2.00
CA LEU A 13 -17.38 -18.57 3.07
C LEU A 13 -16.00 -19.05 2.64
N VAL A 14 -15.86 -19.61 1.43
CA VAL A 14 -14.56 -20.03 0.88
C VAL A 14 -13.64 -18.83 0.63
N ALA A 15 -14.16 -17.71 0.14
CA ALA A 15 -13.35 -16.49 -0.04
C ALA A 15 -12.86 -15.93 1.31
N SER A 16 -13.72 -15.93 2.33
CA SER A 16 -13.34 -15.48 3.67
C SER A 16 -12.26 -16.36 4.30
N SER A 17 -12.40 -17.69 4.19
CA SER A 17 -11.40 -18.63 4.73
C SER A 17 -10.06 -18.49 4.00
N TYR A 18 -10.08 -18.28 2.67
CA TYR A 18 -8.89 -18.01 1.88
C TYR A 18 -8.17 -16.72 2.31
N ILE A 19 -8.90 -15.62 2.51
CA ILE A 19 -8.29 -14.37 2.98
C ILE A 19 -7.68 -14.56 4.38
N MET A 20 -8.38 -15.25 5.27
CA MET A 20 -7.89 -15.52 6.63
C MET A 20 -6.63 -16.38 6.63
N THR A 21 -6.56 -17.44 5.82
CA THR A 21 -5.36 -18.28 5.74
C THR A 21 -4.17 -17.52 5.19
N HIS A 22 -4.36 -16.71 4.14
CA HIS A 22 -3.29 -15.87 3.58
C HIS A 22 -2.73 -14.88 4.62
N ILE A 23 -3.60 -14.22 5.39
CA ILE A 23 -3.18 -13.30 6.45
C ILE A 23 -2.45 -14.06 7.56
N ALA A 24 -3.00 -15.19 8.02
CA ALA A 24 -2.40 -15.99 9.09
C ALA A 24 -1.01 -16.51 8.72
N LEU A 25 -0.85 -17.05 7.50
CA LEU A 25 0.44 -17.54 6.99
C LEU A 25 1.46 -16.40 6.86
N SER A 26 1.05 -15.22 6.40
CA SER A 26 1.91 -14.04 6.36
C SER A 26 2.42 -13.64 7.75
N ILE A 27 1.54 -13.64 8.76
CA ILE A 27 1.91 -13.28 10.14
C ILE A 27 2.91 -14.29 10.70
N CYS A 28 2.68 -15.59 10.51
CA CYS A 28 3.58 -16.64 10.96
C CYS A 28 4.97 -16.50 10.33
N SER A 29 5.03 -16.31 9.00
CA SER A 29 6.29 -16.13 8.27
C SER A 29 7.03 -14.87 8.70
N ALA A 30 6.32 -13.75 8.94
CA ALA A 30 6.92 -12.51 9.45
C ALA A 30 7.48 -12.66 10.86
N LEU A 31 6.75 -13.33 11.76
CA LEU A 31 7.19 -13.56 13.14
C LEU A 31 8.45 -14.44 13.18
N LEU A 32 8.46 -15.54 12.43
CA LEU A 32 9.61 -16.45 12.37
C LEU A 32 10.86 -15.72 11.89
N VAL A 33 10.77 -15.03 10.75
CA VAL A 33 11.91 -14.30 10.19
C VAL A 33 12.32 -13.15 11.08
N GLY A 34 11.36 -12.35 11.57
CA GLY A 34 11.63 -11.21 12.44
C GLY A 34 12.37 -11.63 13.71
N ILE A 35 11.92 -12.67 14.40
CA ILE A 35 12.57 -13.13 15.64
C ILE A 35 14.00 -13.62 15.36
N ILE A 36 14.19 -14.46 14.35
CA ILE A 36 15.52 -15.00 14.00
C ILE A 36 16.45 -13.85 13.59
N PHE A 37 15.99 -13.02 12.67
CA PHE A 37 16.78 -11.93 12.09
C PHE A 37 17.19 -10.89 13.14
N PHE A 38 16.24 -10.42 13.98
CA PHE A 38 16.56 -9.45 15.02
C PHE A 38 17.40 -10.04 16.15
N ARG A 39 17.31 -11.35 16.41
CA ARG A 39 18.20 -12.02 17.37
C ARG A 39 19.65 -12.03 16.87
N PHE A 40 19.89 -12.23 15.57
CA PHE A 40 21.23 -12.14 14.98
C PHE A 40 21.75 -10.70 14.97
N MET A 41 20.94 -9.72 14.54
CA MET A 41 21.38 -8.31 14.46
C MET A 41 21.71 -7.69 15.82
N ARG A 42 21.18 -8.22 16.94
CA ARG A 42 21.54 -7.75 18.29
C ARG A 42 22.97 -8.11 18.70
N GLY A 43 23.61 -9.12 18.09
CA GLY A 43 24.93 -9.61 18.50
C GLY A 43 26.10 -9.06 17.69
N THR A 44 25.86 -8.55 16.48
CA THR A 44 26.91 -8.18 15.52
C THR A 44 26.46 -6.95 14.72
N TYR A 45 26.62 -5.76 15.31
CA TYR A 45 26.39 -4.52 14.58
C TYR A 45 27.63 -4.16 13.73
N SER A 46 27.40 -3.86 12.45
CA SER A 46 28.38 -3.24 11.58
C SER A 46 27.70 -2.17 10.74
N GLU A 47 28.26 -0.97 10.72
CA GLU A 47 27.68 0.21 10.07
C GLU A 47 27.38 -0.01 8.57
N ILE A 48 28.19 -0.82 7.90
CA ILE A 48 28.07 -1.08 6.47
C ILE A 48 27.08 -2.21 6.19
N TYR A 49 27.14 -3.31 6.96
CA TYR A 49 26.35 -4.51 6.66
C TYR A 49 24.93 -4.47 7.24
N SER A 50 24.70 -3.70 8.31
CA SER A 50 23.42 -3.68 9.02
C SER A 50 22.24 -3.14 8.19
N PRO A 51 22.39 -2.07 7.37
CA PRO A 51 21.30 -1.61 6.50
C PRO A 51 20.95 -2.59 5.38
N PHE A 52 21.95 -3.25 4.77
CA PHE A 52 21.72 -4.29 3.78
C PHE A 52 21.06 -5.52 4.40
N ALA A 53 21.50 -5.92 5.59
CA ALA A 53 20.87 -7.01 6.32
C ALA A 53 19.37 -6.74 6.52
N LEU A 54 18.97 -5.50 6.86
CA LEU A 54 17.57 -5.13 7.04
C LEU A 54 16.75 -5.41 5.77
N ILE A 55 17.23 -4.95 4.60
CA ILE A 55 16.57 -5.20 3.32
C ILE A 55 16.46 -6.71 3.05
N VAL A 56 17.55 -7.46 3.29
CA VAL A 56 17.56 -8.92 3.11
C VAL A 56 16.56 -9.60 4.04
N GLY A 57 16.44 -9.17 5.31
CA GLY A 57 15.48 -9.71 6.26
C GLY A 57 14.03 -9.50 5.80
N VAL A 58 13.72 -8.32 5.26
CA VAL A 58 12.40 -8.00 4.70
C VAL A 58 12.11 -8.84 3.45
N LEU A 59 13.06 -8.96 2.53
CA LEU A 59 12.92 -9.78 1.32
C LEU A 59 12.79 -11.28 1.65
N LEU A 60 13.55 -11.77 2.62
CA LEU A 60 13.47 -13.16 3.06
C LEU A 60 12.09 -13.46 3.65
N SER A 61 11.53 -12.54 4.44
CA SER A 61 10.16 -12.66 4.94
C SER A 61 9.12 -12.65 3.82
N TYR A 62 9.29 -11.79 2.82
CA TYR A 62 8.44 -11.76 1.64
C TYR A 62 8.44 -13.12 0.92
N VAL A 63 9.63 -13.64 0.58
CA VAL A 63 9.79 -14.89 -0.17
C VAL A 63 9.22 -16.07 0.62
N LEU A 64 9.53 -16.17 1.92
CA LEU A 64 9.00 -17.25 2.76
C LEU A 64 7.48 -17.21 2.84
N ALA A 65 6.88 -16.03 2.99
CA ALA A 65 5.43 -15.90 2.98
C ALA A 65 4.84 -16.38 1.65
N VAL A 66 5.39 -15.97 0.51
CA VAL A 66 4.92 -16.42 -0.82
C VAL A 66 5.05 -17.94 -0.98
N MET A 67 6.17 -18.54 -0.55
CA MET A 67 6.38 -20.00 -0.62
C MET A 67 5.39 -20.78 0.25
N THR A 68 4.99 -20.23 1.40
CA THR A 68 3.96 -20.84 2.26
C THR A 68 2.53 -20.64 1.77
N GLY A 69 2.33 -19.87 0.70
CA GLY A 69 1.00 -19.49 0.20
C GLY A 69 0.38 -18.31 0.94
N GLY A 70 1.16 -17.51 1.68
CA GLY A 70 0.74 -16.25 2.27
C GLY A 70 0.98 -15.04 1.34
N ASN A 71 0.53 -13.86 1.76
CA ASN A 71 0.83 -12.60 1.08
C ASN A 71 2.18 -12.01 1.56
N GLY A 72 3.14 -11.93 0.63
CA GLY A 72 4.48 -11.38 0.91
C GLY A 72 4.49 -9.92 1.38
N PHE A 73 3.59 -9.07 0.87
CA PHE A 73 3.52 -7.64 1.26
C PHE A 73 3.13 -7.48 2.72
N ILE A 74 2.18 -8.29 3.21
CA ILE A 74 1.76 -8.30 4.62
C ILE A 74 2.93 -8.73 5.51
N ALA A 75 3.64 -9.79 5.10
CA ALA A 75 4.76 -10.31 5.87
C ALA A 75 5.91 -9.30 5.98
N ALA A 76 6.32 -8.71 4.86
CA ALA A 76 7.33 -7.66 4.81
C ALA A 76 6.96 -6.44 5.68
N SER A 77 5.70 -6.00 5.61
CA SER A 77 5.20 -4.88 6.41
C SER A 77 5.23 -5.18 7.92
N LEU A 78 4.90 -6.41 8.33
CA LEU A 78 4.96 -6.84 9.72
C LEU A 78 6.39 -6.90 10.25
N VAL A 79 7.36 -7.36 9.45
CA VAL A 79 8.78 -7.31 9.83
C VAL A 79 9.24 -5.86 10.02
N GLY A 80 8.82 -4.94 9.16
CA GLY A 80 9.06 -3.50 9.33
C GLY A 80 8.44 -2.94 10.62
N LEU A 81 7.22 -3.37 10.96
CA LEU A 81 6.57 -3.01 12.23
C LEU A 81 7.33 -3.55 13.44
N PHE A 82 7.84 -4.79 13.38
CA PHE A 82 8.70 -5.35 14.42
C PHE A 82 10.02 -4.59 14.55
N PHE A 83 10.67 -4.24 13.44
CA PHE A 83 11.87 -3.40 13.44
C PHE A 83 11.64 -2.08 14.19
N GLY A 84 10.46 -1.47 14.02
CA GLY A 84 10.05 -0.26 14.73
C GLY A 84 10.04 -0.40 16.26
N ARG A 85 9.85 -1.60 16.82
CA ARG A 85 9.78 -1.85 18.27
C ARG A 85 11.07 -2.44 18.86
N VAL A 86 11.92 -3.06 18.06
CA VAL A 86 13.16 -3.68 18.54
C VAL A 86 14.22 -2.61 18.82
N TYR A 87 14.94 -2.77 19.94
CA TYR A 87 16.13 -2.00 20.25
C TYR A 87 17.32 -2.53 19.43
N ILE A 88 17.91 -1.67 18.60
CA ILE A 88 19.05 -1.95 17.72
C ILE A 88 20.00 -0.75 17.83
N GLU A 89 21.31 -1.01 17.85
CA GLU A 89 22.31 0.05 17.84
C GLU A 89 22.20 0.91 16.57
N LYS A 90 22.31 2.24 16.73
CA LYS A 90 22.17 3.23 15.64
C LYS A 90 20.91 3.10 14.78
N LYS A 91 19.77 2.75 15.39
CA LYS A 91 18.45 2.64 14.74
C LYS A 91 18.10 3.82 13.82
N THR A 92 18.43 5.05 14.21
CA THR A 92 18.15 6.25 13.40
C THR A 92 18.82 6.19 12.04
N GLN A 93 20.08 5.74 11.97
CA GLN A 93 20.80 5.62 10.70
C GLN A 93 20.19 4.55 9.78
N LEU A 94 19.74 3.43 10.36
CA LEU A 94 19.06 2.38 9.60
C LEU A 94 17.70 2.87 9.08
N GLN A 95 16.97 3.66 9.88
CA GLN A 95 15.70 4.25 9.48
C GLN A 95 15.89 5.30 8.37
N GLU A 96 16.91 6.16 8.49
CA GLU A 96 17.27 7.13 7.45
C GLU A 96 17.64 6.42 6.14
N PHE A 97 18.50 5.41 6.19
CA PHE A 97 18.85 4.61 5.01
C PHE A 97 17.61 3.96 4.38
N SER A 98 16.76 3.32 5.19
CA SER A 98 15.51 2.72 4.71
C SER A 98 14.56 3.76 4.10
N SER A 99 14.51 4.96 4.67
CA SER A 99 13.67 6.06 4.17
C SER A 99 14.18 6.56 2.82
N VAL A 100 15.48 6.82 2.70
CA VAL A 100 16.11 7.23 1.43
C VAL A 100 15.91 6.17 0.36
N PHE A 101 16.09 4.89 0.72
CA PHE A 101 15.87 3.76 -0.18
C PHE A 101 14.41 3.63 -0.64
N ALA A 102 13.44 3.84 0.27
CA ALA A 102 12.03 3.83 -0.07
C ALA A 102 11.65 4.97 -1.02
N VAL A 103 12.14 6.19 -0.77
CA VAL A 103 11.94 7.35 -1.65
C VAL A 103 12.55 7.10 -3.03
N PHE A 104 13.75 6.51 -3.08
CA PHE A 104 14.38 6.14 -4.35
C PHE A 104 13.54 5.12 -5.14
N LEU A 105 13.05 4.06 -4.49
CA LEU A 105 12.17 3.07 -5.13
C LEU A 105 10.85 3.68 -5.59
N GLU A 106 10.26 4.58 -4.80
CA GLU A 106 9.06 5.33 -5.17
C GLU A 106 9.28 6.15 -6.44
N MET A 107 10.36 6.95 -6.49
CA MET A 107 10.72 7.71 -7.69
C MET A 107 10.94 6.80 -8.89
N PHE A 108 11.61 5.66 -8.69
CA PHE A 108 11.87 4.69 -9.75
C PHE A 108 10.59 4.08 -10.31
N VAL A 109 9.63 3.68 -9.46
CA VAL A 109 8.33 3.15 -9.90
C VAL A 109 7.54 4.20 -10.68
N TYR A 110 7.48 5.44 -10.21
CA TYR A 110 6.78 6.51 -10.94
C TYR A 110 7.45 6.84 -12.28
N LEU A 111 8.78 6.85 -12.32
CA LEU A 111 9.53 7.05 -13.55
C LEU A 111 9.25 5.93 -14.57
N LEU A 112 9.30 4.67 -14.15
CA LEU A 112 8.96 3.54 -15.02
C LEU A 112 7.51 3.61 -15.50
N LEU A 113 6.57 3.91 -14.60
CA LEU A 113 5.16 4.07 -14.94
C LEU A 113 4.96 5.16 -16.02
N GLY A 114 5.63 6.30 -15.88
CA GLY A 114 5.60 7.38 -16.87
C GLY A 114 6.21 7.00 -18.22
N LEU A 115 7.21 6.11 -18.25
CA LEU A 115 7.82 5.62 -19.48
C LEU A 115 6.97 4.56 -20.20
N THR A 116 6.23 3.73 -19.45
CA THR A 116 5.46 2.63 -20.02
C THR A 116 4.11 3.08 -20.60
N ILE A 117 3.51 4.12 -20.04
CA ILE A 117 2.14 4.50 -20.42
C ILE A 117 2.14 5.39 -21.66
N SER A 118 1.47 4.92 -22.71
CA SER A 118 1.12 5.71 -23.88
C SER A 118 -0.34 6.16 -23.77
N MET A 119 -0.59 7.23 -23.00
CA MET A 119 -1.96 7.67 -22.75
C MET A 119 -2.62 8.21 -24.03
N ARG A 120 -3.78 7.65 -24.37
CA ARG A 120 -4.76 8.31 -25.24
C ARG A 120 -5.81 8.97 -24.36
N VAL A 121 -5.50 10.17 -23.87
CA VAL A 121 -6.42 10.91 -22.99
C VAL A 121 -7.47 11.62 -23.84
N ASP A 122 -8.63 11.01 -23.99
CA ASP A 122 -9.82 11.71 -24.50
C ASP A 122 -10.48 12.53 -23.38
N LEU A 123 -11.06 13.68 -23.74
CA LEU A 123 -11.83 14.53 -22.79
C LEU A 123 -12.94 13.75 -22.09
N SER A 124 -13.62 12.85 -22.83
CA SER A 124 -14.65 11.98 -22.27
C SER A 124 -14.09 11.01 -21.22
N PHE A 125 -12.88 10.48 -21.44
CA PHE A 125 -12.22 9.59 -20.49
C PHE A 125 -11.75 10.33 -19.24
N MET A 126 -11.28 11.57 -19.39
CA MET A 126 -10.91 12.43 -18.27
C MET A 126 -12.11 12.77 -17.37
N LEU A 127 -13.27 13.08 -17.96
CA LEU A 127 -14.52 13.28 -17.22
C LEU A 127 -14.98 12.01 -16.51
N PHE A 128 -14.92 10.86 -17.19
CA PHE A 128 -15.29 9.57 -16.61
C PHE A 128 -14.42 9.20 -15.40
N SER A 129 -13.10 9.35 -15.53
CA SER A 129 -12.15 9.09 -14.43
C SER A 129 -12.33 10.07 -13.26
N LEU A 130 -12.68 11.33 -13.53
CA LEU A 130 -13.03 12.30 -12.50
C LEU A 130 -14.30 11.92 -11.72
N ILE A 131 -15.35 11.46 -12.43
CA ILE A 131 -16.58 10.98 -11.78
C ILE A 131 -16.28 9.79 -10.85
N ILE A 132 -15.47 8.83 -11.31
CA ILE A 132 -15.06 7.68 -10.49
C ILE A 132 -14.23 8.14 -9.28
N TYR A 133 -13.33 9.11 -9.46
CA TYR A 133 -12.56 9.66 -8.34
C TYR A 133 -13.48 10.27 -7.27
N VAL A 134 -14.44 11.10 -7.66
CA VAL A 134 -15.42 11.72 -6.75
C VAL A 134 -16.28 10.66 -6.07
N ALA A 135 -16.72 9.63 -6.81
CA ALA A 135 -17.49 8.52 -6.24
C ALA A 135 -16.69 7.77 -5.15
N ILE A 136 -15.40 7.51 -5.38
CA ILE A 136 -14.52 6.87 -4.39
C ILE A 136 -14.37 7.75 -3.15
N LEU A 137 -14.20 9.06 -3.32
CA LEU A 137 -14.14 10.00 -2.19
C LEU A 137 -15.45 10.01 -1.38
N PHE A 138 -16.60 9.96 -2.05
CA PHE A 138 -17.90 9.93 -1.39
C PHE A 138 -18.11 8.64 -0.59
N ILE A 139 -17.77 7.48 -1.17
CA ILE A 139 -17.81 6.19 -0.45
C ILE A 139 -16.91 6.23 0.78
N ARG A 140 -15.71 6.82 0.65
CA ARG A 140 -14.79 6.98 1.78
C ARG A 140 -15.37 7.90 2.86
N PHE A 141 -15.98 9.02 2.50
CA PHE A 141 -16.62 9.92 3.45
C PHE A 141 -17.66 9.18 4.31
N ILE A 142 -18.49 8.35 3.66
CA ILE A 142 -19.47 7.49 4.35
C ILE A 142 -18.76 6.49 5.27
N ALA A 143 -17.73 5.80 4.79
CA ALA A 143 -16.98 4.83 5.59
C ALA A 143 -16.33 5.46 6.83
N VAL A 144 -15.74 6.66 6.68
CA VAL A 144 -15.15 7.44 7.78
C VAL A 144 -16.23 7.87 8.77
N GLN A 145 -17.38 8.35 8.29
CA GLN A 145 -18.50 8.75 9.15
C GLN A 145 -19.06 7.58 9.97
N LEU A 146 -19.15 6.39 9.37
CA LEU A 146 -19.60 5.17 10.04
C LEU A 146 -18.56 4.65 11.04
N SER A 147 -17.28 4.64 10.68
CA SER A 147 -16.21 4.10 11.54
C SER A 147 -15.86 5.02 12.70
N LEU A 148 -15.98 6.35 12.53
CA LEU A 148 -15.58 7.37 13.51
C LEU A 148 -16.79 8.14 14.08
N GLY A 149 -17.93 7.48 14.21
CA GLY A 149 -19.15 8.08 14.75
C GLY A 149 -18.93 8.67 16.14
N GLY A 150 -19.16 9.99 16.30
CA GLY A 150 -19.19 10.69 17.59
C GLY A 150 -17.86 11.25 18.16
N ILE A 151 -16.70 10.83 17.67
CA ILE A 151 -15.40 11.22 18.30
C ILE A 151 -14.78 12.47 17.66
N TYR A 152 -15.01 12.68 16.36
CA TYR A 152 -14.38 13.76 15.59
C TYR A 152 -15.38 14.74 15.00
N THR A 153 -14.95 15.99 14.83
CA THR A 153 -15.71 17.05 14.17
C THR A 153 -15.88 16.79 12.66
N LEU A 154 -16.87 17.43 12.04
CA LEU A 154 -17.11 17.30 10.59
C LEU A 154 -15.88 17.73 9.77
N GLN A 155 -15.17 18.77 10.22
CA GLN A 155 -13.96 19.27 9.56
C GLN A 155 -12.81 18.26 9.62
N GLU A 156 -12.58 17.63 10.76
CA GLU A 156 -11.57 16.58 10.92
C GLU A 156 -11.89 15.36 10.06
N LYS A 157 -13.16 14.96 9.98
CA LYS A 157 -13.61 13.84 9.14
C LYS A 157 -13.44 14.11 7.66
N LEU A 158 -13.75 15.34 7.23
CA LEU A 158 -13.55 15.77 5.84
C LEU A 158 -12.05 15.83 5.51
N PHE A 159 -11.24 16.33 6.44
CA PHE A 159 -9.77 16.29 6.33
C PHE A 159 -9.27 14.85 6.20
N MET A 160 -9.68 13.92 7.07
CA MET A 160 -9.28 12.50 6.98
C MET A 160 -9.72 11.83 5.68
N THR A 161 -10.85 12.26 5.10
CA THR A 161 -11.38 11.69 3.84
C THR A 161 -10.56 12.12 2.64
N VAL A 162 -10.24 13.42 2.55
CA VAL A 162 -9.55 14.02 1.39
C VAL A 162 -8.04 13.83 1.51
N ASN A 163 -7.49 13.80 2.72
CA ASN A 163 -6.07 13.67 3.00
C ASN A 163 -5.58 12.21 2.87
N THR A 164 -5.71 11.64 1.67
CA THR A 164 -5.07 10.36 1.36
C THR A 164 -4.57 10.38 -0.07
N PRO A 165 -3.28 10.66 -0.30
CA PRO A 165 -2.70 10.47 -1.62
C PRO A 165 -2.80 8.99 -1.97
N LYS A 166 -3.30 8.68 -3.17
CA LYS A 166 -3.23 7.33 -3.73
C LYS A 166 -1.75 6.99 -3.90
N GLY A 167 -1.26 6.12 -3.01
CA GLY A 167 0.17 5.88 -2.83
C GLY A 167 0.80 4.98 -3.90
N ILE A 168 2.10 4.74 -3.68
CA ILE A 168 3.01 3.92 -4.50
C ILE A 168 2.43 2.54 -4.83
N SER A 169 1.62 1.95 -3.94
CA SER A 169 1.04 0.62 -4.15
C SER A 169 0.17 0.54 -5.40
N ILE A 170 -0.62 1.59 -5.69
CA ILE A 170 -1.47 1.63 -6.89
C ILE A 170 -0.61 1.83 -8.14
N ALA A 171 0.45 2.64 -8.04
CA ALA A 171 1.40 2.86 -9.12
C ALA A 171 2.15 1.57 -9.49
N ALA A 172 2.64 0.84 -8.50
CA ALA A 172 3.30 -0.44 -8.69
C ALA A 172 2.35 -1.50 -9.27
N LEU A 173 1.08 -1.53 -8.83
CA LEU A 173 0.07 -2.42 -9.40
C LEU A 173 -0.24 -2.07 -10.86
N ALA A 174 -0.40 -0.78 -11.18
CA ALA A 174 -0.62 -0.32 -12.55
C ALA A 174 0.57 -0.69 -13.46
N LEU A 175 1.79 -0.51 -12.97
CA LEU A 175 3.01 -0.91 -13.67
C LEU A 175 3.03 -2.43 -13.91
N PHE A 176 2.75 -3.23 -12.88
CA PHE A 176 2.67 -4.68 -12.99
C PHE A 176 1.63 -5.11 -14.04
N LEU A 177 0.41 -4.57 -13.98
CA LEU A 177 -0.64 -4.88 -14.94
C LEU A 177 -0.26 -4.49 -16.38
N SER A 178 0.44 -3.37 -16.54
CA SER A 178 0.90 -2.91 -17.85
C SER A 178 1.88 -3.88 -18.53
N PHE A 179 2.66 -4.65 -17.77
CA PHE A 179 3.56 -5.66 -18.32
C PHE A 179 2.89 -7.02 -18.58
N PHE A 180 1.93 -7.40 -17.74
CA PHE A 180 1.35 -8.75 -17.78
C PHE A 180 0.04 -8.85 -18.55
N SER A 181 -0.65 -7.73 -18.81
CA SER A 181 -1.98 -7.76 -19.42
C SER A 181 -2.23 -6.57 -20.34
N SER A 182 -1.93 -6.77 -21.63
CA SER A 182 -2.17 -5.77 -22.69
C SER A 182 -3.66 -5.45 -22.90
N ASP A 183 -4.58 -6.29 -22.42
CA ASP A 183 -6.03 -6.07 -22.55
C ASP A 183 -6.58 -5.13 -21.45
N MET A 184 -5.78 -4.84 -20.42
CA MET A 184 -6.19 -4.06 -19.24
C MET A 184 -5.78 -2.57 -19.32
N VAL A 185 -5.51 -2.06 -20.53
CA VAL A 185 -5.03 -0.67 -20.76
C VAL A 185 -5.94 0.37 -20.09
N VAL A 186 -7.26 0.21 -20.20
CA VAL A 186 -8.23 1.12 -19.59
C VAL A 186 -8.07 1.19 -18.06
N ILE A 187 -7.77 0.07 -17.40
CA ILE A 187 -7.57 0.02 -15.94
C ILE A 187 -6.26 0.69 -15.55
N VAL A 188 -5.20 0.49 -16.34
CA VAL A 188 -3.90 1.14 -16.13
C VAL A 188 -4.04 2.65 -16.27
N ASP A 189 -4.65 3.13 -17.37
CA ASP A 189 -4.87 4.56 -17.62
C ASP A 189 -5.73 5.20 -16.52
N LEU A 190 -6.79 4.50 -16.10
CA LEU A 190 -7.66 4.96 -15.02
C LEU A 190 -6.92 5.01 -13.68
N SER A 191 -6.08 4.01 -13.38
CA SER A 191 -5.27 3.99 -12.16
C SER A 191 -4.32 5.18 -12.09
N VAL A 192 -3.74 5.57 -13.22
CA VAL A 192 -2.81 6.71 -13.28
C VAL A 192 -3.54 8.03 -13.18
N MET A 193 -4.66 8.21 -13.88
CA MET A 193 -5.52 9.38 -13.70
C MET A 193 -5.97 9.56 -12.25
N LEU A 194 -6.34 8.46 -11.60
CA LEU A 194 -6.70 8.45 -10.19
C LEU A 194 -5.54 8.87 -9.28
N ILE A 195 -4.31 8.44 -9.56
CA ILE A 195 -3.11 8.89 -8.83
C ILE A 195 -2.92 10.40 -9.01
N LEU A 196 -2.96 10.90 -10.25
CA LEU A 196 -2.77 12.32 -10.56
C LEU A 196 -3.80 13.20 -9.85
N PHE A 197 -5.10 12.89 -9.97
CA PHE A 197 -6.15 13.65 -9.27
C PHE A 197 -5.98 13.61 -7.75
N SER A 198 -5.61 12.44 -7.20
CA SER A 198 -5.41 12.31 -5.76
C SER A 198 -4.23 13.12 -5.25
N THR A 199 -3.11 13.16 -5.98
CA THR A 199 -1.93 13.93 -5.60
C THR A 199 -2.19 15.43 -5.72
N ILE A 200 -2.86 15.88 -6.77
CA ILE A 200 -3.24 17.29 -6.95
C ILE A 200 -4.18 17.75 -5.82
N ALA A 201 -5.22 16.96 -5.53
CA ALA A 201 -6.17 17.27 -4.46
C ALA A 201 -5.49 17.34 -3.08
N HIS A 202 -4.57 16.42 -2.79
CA HIS A 202 -3.79 16.42 -1.56
C HIS A 202 -2.89 17.67 -1.45
N SER A 203 -2.17 18.02 -2.52
CA SER A 203 -1.30 19.21 -2.55
C SER A 203 -2.10 20.50 -2.31
N PHE A 204 -3.28 20.62 -2.94
CA PHE A 204 -4.15 21.79 -2.75
C PHE A 204 -4.68 21.90 -1.30
N LEU A 205 -5.08 20.78 -0.69
CA LEU A 205 -5.54 20.73 0.70
C LEU A 205 -4.43 21.15 1.68
N MET A 206 -3.20 20.68 1.46
CA MET A 206 -2.05 21.03 2.31
C MET A 206 -1.71 22.51 2.22
N TRP A 207 -1.71 23.08 1.02
CA TRP A 207 -1.48 24.52 0.81
C TRP A 207 -2.51 25.39 1.53
N SER A 208 -3.80 25.06 1.43
CA SER A 208 -4.87 25.80 2.12
C SER A 208 -4.74 25.78 3.65
N LYS A 209 -4.06 24.79 4.23
CA LYS A 209 -3.86 24.68 5.68
C LYS A 209 -2.69 25.54 6.18
N GLU A 210 -1.71 25.83 5.34
CA GLU A 210 -0.60 26.72 5.68
C GLU A 210 -1.02 28.19 5.74
N GLU A 211 -2.04 28.61 4.98
CA GLU A 211 -2.57 29.99 5.04
C GLU A 211 -3.43 30.29 6.28
N ILE A 212 -3.78 29.28 7.10
CA ILE A 212 -4.63 29.43 8.29
C ILE A 212 -3.81 29.42 9.60
N LYS A 213 -2.47 29.40 9.52
CA LYS A 213 -1.57 29.58 10.67
C LYS A 213 -0.99 30.99 10.72
#